data_AF-E6QVB9-F1
#
_entry.id   AF-E6QVB9-F1
#
_cell.length_a   1.000
_cell.length_b   1.000
_cell.length_c   1.000
_cell.angle_alpha   90.00
_cell.angle_beta   90.00
_cell.angle_gamma   90.00
#
_symmetry.space_group_name_H-M   'P 1'
#
loop_
_entity.id
_entity.type
_entity.pdbx_description
1 polymer ?
#
loop_
_entity_poly.entity_id
_entity_poly.type
_entity_poly.pdbx_seq_one_letter_code
_entity_poly.pdbx_strand_id
1 'polypeptide(L)'
;MSINYFGKYFNKQEFNFPALIHDDFFEPIKLLFQNKHYVSASKLLMIFIDSIGYIEYGNVTENTFVKWLSSYADLSEVGVSAEELWEFRNSILHMSNLDSRKVQAGKVKRLMFYVGILPNDIEIDSDETKHYSLQELILAIANACGQWFNSYNLDRNKIDAFVTRNDLIVSDNRMLWIDLTDKQNR
;
A
#
# COMPACT_ATOMS: atom_id res chain seq x y z
N MET A 1 1.60 20.92 13.44
CA MET A 1 2.96 21.31 13.01
C MET A 1 3.48 20.16 12.17
N SER A 2 3.36 20.24 10.84
CA SER A 2 4.02 19.26 9.96
C SER A 2 5.51 19.59 9.94
N ILE A 3 6.35 18.58 10.14
CA ILE A 3 7.78 18.69 9.91
C ILE A 3 7.96 19.04 8.43
N ASN A 4 8.74 20.09 8.12
CA ASN A 4 8.94 20.56 6.76
C ASN A 4 9.73 19.51 5.95
N TYR A 5 9.00 18.60 5.29
CA TYR A 5 9.57 17.56 4.44
C TYR A 5 9.98 18.08 3.07
N PHE A 6 9.59 19.30 2.69
CA PHE A 6 9.89 19.85 1.37
C PHE A 6 11.40 19.89 1.12
N GLY A 7 12.21 20.30 2.10
CA GLY A 7 13.67 20.38 1.94
C GLY A 7 14.37 19.05 1.64
N LYS A 8 13.75 17.91 1.97
CA LYS A 8 14.32 16.57 1.71
C LYS A 8 13.95 16.03 0.33
N TYR A 9 12.72 16.29 -0.13
CA TYR A 9 12.19 15.67 -1.35
C TYR A 9 11.98 16.65 -2.52
N PHE A 10 12.00 17.96 -2.27
CA PHE A 10 11.96 19.01 -3.29
C PHE A 10 13.37 19.56 -3.45
N ASN A 11 13.99 19.25 -4.59
CA ASN A 11 15.15 20.00 -5.04
C ASN A 11 14.70 21.12 -5.98
N LYS A 12 15.58 22.06 -6.33
CA LYS A 12 15.24 23.27 -7.09
C LYS A 12 14.64 23.00 -8.49
N GLN A 13 14.64 21.76 -8.97
CA GLN A 13 14.26 21.40 -10.34
C GLN A 13 13.31 20.19 -10.41
N GLU A 14 13.24 19.36 -9.37
CA GLU A 14 12.53 18.08 -9.39
C GLU A 14 11.96 17.72 -8.01
N PHE A 15 10.81 17.06 -8.04
CA PHE A 15 10.19 16.46 -6.86
C PHE A 15 10.49 14.95 -6.85
N ASN A 16 11.16 14.49 -5.79
CA ASN A 16 11.57 13.10 -5.62
C ASN A 16 10.46 12.26 -4.98
N PHE A 17 9.40 12.00 -5.75
CA PHE A 17 8.30 11.11 -5.34
C PHE A 17 8.78 9.73 -4.88
N PRO A 18 9.74 9.05 -5.56
CA PRO A 18 10.16 7.72 -5.16
C PRO A 18 10.72 7.69 -3.74
N ALA A 19 11.57 8.65 -3.36
CA ALA A 19 12.13 8.70 -2.01
C ALA A 19 11.07 9.00 -0.95
N LEU A 20 10.13 9.92 -1.23
CA LEU A 20 9.05 10.22 -0.29
C LEU A 20 8.17 9.00 -0.01
N ILE A 21 7.73 8.31 -1.07
CA ILE A 21 6.88 7.11 -0.95
C ILE A 21 7.66 5.93 -0.35
N HIS A 22 8.96 5.84 -0.63
CA HIS A 22 9.81 4.83 0.00
C HIS A 22 9.81 5.00 1.52
N ASP A 23 10.14 6.21 1.97
CA ASP A 23 10.32 6.55 3.37
C ASP A 23 8.98 6.51 4.14
N ASP A 24 7.87 6.87 3.51
CA ASP A 24 6.56 6.88 4.17
C ASP A 24 5.91 5.49 4.26
N PHE A 25 6.16 4.60 3.31
CA PHE A 25 5.41 3.34 3.19
C PHE A 25 6.27 2.10 2.96
N PHE A 26 7.16 2.10 1.96
CA PHE A 26 7.90 0.87 1.62
C PHE A 26 8.94 0.49 2.68
N GLU A 27 9.59 1.45 3.32
CA GLU A 27 10.53 1.19 4.41
C GLU A 27 9.86 0.41 5.57
N PRO A 28 8.75 0.86 6.17
CA PRO A 28 8.09 0.09 7.23
C PRO A 28 7.51 -1.25 6.74
N ILE A 29 6.96 -1.32 5.52
CA ILE A 29 6.50 -2.59 4.93
C ILE A 29 7.66 -3.59 4.84
N LYS A 30 8.81 -3.14 4.33
CA LYS A 30 10.02 -3.96 4.19
C LYS A 30 10.54 -4.41 5.56
N LEU A 31 10.60 -3.52 6.54
CA LEU A 31 11.04 -3.86 7.91
C LEU A 31 10.15 -4.94 8.51
N LEU A 32 8.82 -4.81 8.41
CA LEU A 32 7.89 -5.83 8.90
C LEU A 32 8.05 -7.15 8.16
N PHE A 33 8.17 -7.11 6.83
CA PHE A 33 8.36 -8.31 6.03
C PHE A 33 9.65 -9.05 6.40
N GLN A 34 10.78 -8.33 6.51
CA GLN A 34 12.07 -8.90 6.87
C GLN A 34 12.08 -9.49 8.30
N ASN A 35 11.29 -8.93 9.21
CA ASN A 35 11.10 -9.45 10.56
C ASN A 35 9.96 -10.48 10.66
N LYS A 36 9.50 -11.05 9.53
CA LYS A 36 8.48 -12.10 9.45
C LYS A 36 7.10 -11.69 9.99
N HIS A 37 6.82 -10.40 10.12
CA HIS A 37 5.50 -9.86 10.45
C HIS A 37 4.65 -9.69 9.19
N TYR A 38 4.45 -10.77 8.43
CA TYR A 38 3.85 -10.72 7.10
C TYR A 38 2.41 -10.20 7.08
N VAL A 39 1.59 -10.54 8.08
CA VAL A 39 0.22 -10.02 8.21
C VAL A 39 0.23 -8.50 8.46
N SER A 40 1.18 -8.01 9.27
CA SER A 40 1.32 -6.57 9.50
C SER A 40 1.82 -5.85 8.25
N ALA A 41 2.78 -6.44 7.54
CA ALA A 41 3.28 -5.92 6.27
C ALA A 41 2.16 -5.82 5.22
N SER A 42 1.31 -6.86 5.09
CA SER A 42 0.19 -6.84 4.15
C SER A 42 -0.88 -5.82 4.53
N LYS A 43 -1.17 -5.64 5.83
CA LYS A 43 -2.05 -4.55 6.29
C LYS A 43 -1.51 -3.17 5.88
N LEU A 44 -0.22 -2.90 6.12
CA LEU A 44 0.38 -1.63 5.69
C LEU A 44 0.35 -1.47 4.18
N LEU A 45 0.56 -2.54 3.42
CA LEU A 45 0.44 -2.51 1.95
C LEU A 45 -0.97 -2.13 1.49
N MET A 46 -2.02 -2.65 2.14
CA MET A 46 -3.40 -2.28 1.81
C MET A 46 -3.69 -0.79 2.12
N ILE A 47 -3.23 -0.31 3.28
CA ILE A 47 -3.35 1.11 3.68
C ILE A 47 -2.57 2.01 2.73
N PHE A 48 -1.41 1.57 2.26
CA PHE A 48 -0.61 2.28 1.28
C PHE A 48 -1.39 2.50 -0.02
N ILE A 49 -2.02 1.45 -0.56
CA ILE A 49 -2.81 1.53 -1.80
C ILE A 49 -4.02 2.47 -1.62
N ASP A 50 -4.70 2.44 -0.47
CA ASP A 50 -5.76 3.42 -0.14
C ASP A 50 -5.20 4.85 -0.18
N SER A 51 -4.03 5.06 0.44
CA SER A 51 -3.40 6.38 0.57
C SER A 51 -3.01 6.96 -0.78
N ILE A 52 -2.33 6.18 -1.64
CA ILE A 52 -1.94 6.65 -2.98
C ILE A 52 -3.14 6.78 -3.93
N GLY A 53 -4.16 5.93 -3.79
CA GLY A 53 -5.42 6.09 -4.52
C GLY A 53 -6.09 7.42 -4.16
N TYR A 54 -6.13 7.79 -2.87
CA TYR A 54 -6.61 9.09 -2.44
C TYR A 54 -5.69 10.24 -2.91
N ILE A 55 -4.37 10.13 -2.81
CA ILE A 55 -3.44 11.16 -3.28
C ILE A 55 -3.68 11.43 -4.78
N GLU A 56 -3.81 10.39 -5.58
CA GLU A 56 -3.99 10.49 -7.02
C GLU A 56 -5.36 11.08 -7.40
N TYR A 57 -6.44 10.53 -6.85
CA TYR A 57 -7.81 10.84 -7.34
C TYR A 57 -8.60 11.76 -6.41
N GLY A 58 -8.22 11.89 -5.14
CA GLY A 58 -8.95 12.63 -4.13
C GLY A 58 -10.24 11.94 -3.70
N ASN A 59 -11.21 12.74 -3.24
CA ASN A 59 -12.54 12.26 -2.86
C ASN A 59 -13.45 12.19 -4.10
N VAL A 60 -13.42 11.05 -4.77
CA VAL A 60 -14.36 10.72 -5.86
C VAL A 60 -15.34 9.65 -5.40
N THR A 61 -16.47 9.52 -6.10
CA THR A 61 -17.47 8.49 -5.84
C THR A 61 -16.97 7.08 -6.18
N GLU A 62 -16.04 6.98 -7.11
CA GLU A 62 -15.39 5.72 -7.50
C GLU A 62 -14.48 5.20 -6.39
N ASN A 63 -14.30 3.88 -6.36
CA ASN A 63 -13.35 3.26 -5.45
C ASN A 63 -11.91 3.56 -5.90
N THR A 64 -11.23 4.47 -5.20
CA THR A 64 -9.88 4.91 -5.55
C THR A 64 -8.82 3.83 -5.39
N PHE A 65 -9.00 2.89 -4.46
CA PHE A 65 -8.11 1.73 -4.29
C PHE A 65 -8.14 0.86 -5.55
N VAL A 66 -9.34 0.47 -5.99
CA VAL A 66 -9.53 -0.36 -7.20
C VAL A 66 -9.07 0.43 -8.42
N LYS A 67 -9.45 1.70 -8.54
CA LYS A 67 -9.07 2.56 -9.67
C LYS A 67 -7.56 2.70 -9.79
N TRP A 68 -6.84 2.88 -8.69
CA TRP A 68 -5.39 3.03 -8.72
C TRP A 68 -4.72 1.73 -9.18
N LEU A 69 -5.13 0.58 -8.62
CA LEU A 69 -4.61 -0.72 -9.05
C LEU A 69 -4.88 -0.97 -10.54
N SER A 70 -6.12 -0.77 -10.99
CA SER A 70 -6.48 -0.99 -12.40
C SER A 70 -5.79 -0.02 -13.37
N SER A 71 -5.28 1.12 -12.89
CA SER A 71 -4.59 2.11 -13.72
C SER A 71 -3.09 1.87 -13.83
N TYR A 72 -2.46 1.34 -12.78
CA TYR A 72 -1.00 1.32 -12.66
C TYR A 72 -0.40 -0.07 -12.40
N ALA A 73 -1.17 -1.02 -11.87
CA ALA A 73 -0.67 -2.33 -11.48
C ALA A 73 -1.00 -3.40 -12.52
N ASP A 74 0.01 -4.18 -12.88
CA ASP A 74 -0.19 -5.48 -13.53
C ASP A 74 -0.19 -6.56 -12.44
N LEU A 75 -1.34 -7.21 -12.27
CA LEU A 75 -1.56 -8.26 -11.26
C LEU A 75 -1.68 -9.65 -11.88
N SER A 76 -1.42 -9.78 -13.19
CA SER A 76 -1.52 -11.05 -13.92
C SER A 76 -0.66 -12.15 -13.28
N GLU A 77 0.61 -11.85 -13.03
CA GLU A 77 1.56 -12.77 -12.39
C GLU A 77 1.23 -13.08 -10.92
N VAL A 78 0.55 -12.16 -10.22
CA VAL A 78 0.07 -12.40 -8.84
C VAL A 78 -1.18 -13.29 -8.82
N GLY A 79 -1.93 -13.31 -9.92
CA GLY A 79 -3.15 -14.09 -10.07
C GLY A 79 -4.35 -13.55 -9.29
N VAL A 80 -4.39 -12.25 -8.97
CA VAL A 80 -5.51 -11.60 -8.25
C VAL A 80 -6.03 -10.37 -8.98
N SER A 81 -7.31 -10.04 -8.83
CA SER A 81 -7.90 -8.80 -9.35
C SER A 81 -7.86 -7.66 -8.32
N ALA A 82 -8.00 -6.43 -8.80
CA ALA A 82 -8.10 -5.25 -7.93
C ALA A 82 -9.33 -5.32 -7.01
N GLU A 83 -10.46 -5.85 -7.50
CA GLU A 83 -11.68 -6.07 -6.71
C GLU A 83 -11.51 -7.16 -5.66
N GLU A 84 -10.82 -8.26 -5.99
CA GLU A 84 -10.48 -9.30 -5.01
C GLU A 84 -9.60 -8.74 -3.89
N LEU A 85 -8.59 -7.93 -4.24
CA LEU A 85 -7.75 -7.23 -3.26
C LEU A 85 -8.53 -6.20 -2.42
N TRP A 86 -9.51 -5.51 -2.99
CA TRP A 86 -10.38 -4.60 -2.24
C TRP A 86 -11.20 -5.35 -1.18
N GLU A 87 -11.75 -6.51 -1.53
CA GLU A 87 -12.49 -7.34 -0.57
C GLU A 87 -11.58 -7.90 0.52
N PHE A 88 -10.38 -8.35 0.16
CA PHE A 88 -9.36 -8.76 1.13
C PHE A 88 -8.97 -7.61 2.06
N ARG A 89 -8.73 -6.41 1.52
CA ARG A 89 -8.44 -5.19 2.27
C ARG A 89 -9.51 -4.90 3.32
N ASN A 90 -10.79 -5.02 2.96
CA ASN A 90 -11.89 -4.78 3.89
C ASN A 90 -11.86 -5.72 5.10
N SER A 91 -11.49 -6.98 4.90
CA SER A 91 -11.46 -7.97 5.97
C SER A 91 -10.22 -7.83 6.86
N ILE A 92 -9.05 -7.72 6.23
CA ILE A 92 -7.78 -7.74 6.97
C ILE A 92 -7.57 -6.48 7.79
N LEU A 93 -8.04 -5.32 7.31
CA LEU A 93 -7.88 -4.05 8.04
C LEU A 93 -8.90 -3.90 9.17
N HIS A 94 -10.16 -4.27 8.97
CA HIS A 94 -11.22 -4.02 9.96
C HIS A 94 -11.34 -5.13 11.00
N MET A 95 -11.17 -6.39 10.60
CA MET A 95 -11.41 -7.55 11.46
C MET A 95 -10.19 -8.45 11.63
N SER A 96 -9.10 -8.19 10.91
CA SER A 96 -7.93 -9.08 10.86
C SER A 96 -8.29 -10.52 10.48
N ASN A 97 -9.26 -10.70 9.59
CA ASN A 97 -9.67 -11.99 9.03
C ASN A 97 -9.71 -11.94 7.50
N LEU A 98 -10.21 -12.99 6.86
CA LEU A 98 -10.25 -13.12 5.39
C LEU A 98 -11.69 -13.10 4.84
N ASP A 99 -12.70 -12.87 5.68
CA ASP A 99 -14.12 -13.11 5.37
C ASP A 99 -14.85 -11.80 5.18
N SER A 100 -14.71 -11.20 4.00
CA SER A 100 -15.44 -9.98 3.66
C SER A 100 -16.93 -10.31 3.53
N ARG A 101 -17.81 -9.31 3.57
CA ARG A 101 -19.25 -9.55 3.32
C ARG A 101 -19.49 -10.25 1.97
N LYS A 102 -18.66 -9.97 0.95
CA LYS A 102 -18.78 -10.62 -0.36
C LYS A 102 -18.19 -12.03 -0.36
N VAL A 103 -17.13 -12.28 0.40
CA VAL A 103 -16.59 -13.63 0.61
C VAL A 103 -17.63 -14.51 1.31
N GLN A 104 -18.22 -14.01 2.41
CA GLN A 104 -19.28 -14.72 3.14
C GLN A 104 -20.53 -14.98 2.28
N ALA A 105 -20.80 -14.11 1.30
CA ALA A 105 -21.89 -14.28 0.35
C ALA A 105 -21.53 -15.15 -0.87
N GLY A 106 -20.33 -15.75 -0.92
CA GLY A 106 -19.86 -16.58 -2.04
C GLY A 106 -19.67 -15.82 -3.35
N LYS A 107 -19.58 -14.49 -3.31
CA LYS A 107 -19.45 -13.64 -4.50
C LYS A 107 -18.00 -13.44 -4.96
N VAL A 108 -17.06 -13.60 -4.04
CA VAL A 108 -15.62 -13.46 -4.27
C VAL A 108 -14.93 -14.56 -3.46
N LYS A 109 -13.90 -15.19 -4.02
CA LYS A 109 -13.12 -16.20 -3.30
C LYS A 109 -12.34 -15.56 -2.15
N ARG A 110 -12.11 -16.32 -1.09
CA ARG A 110 -11.23 -15.89 0.00
C ARG A 110 -9.82 -15.75 -0.55
N LEU A 111 -9.13 -14.66 -0.25
CA LEU A 111 -7.72 -14.52 -0.59
C LEU A 111 -6.84 -14.92 0.60
N MET A 112 -5.89 -15.83 0.37
CA MET A 112 -4.89 -16.23 1.36
C MET A 112 -3.49 -16.04 0.77
N PHE A 113 -2.65 -15.24 1.41
CA PHE A 113 -1.29 -15.06 0.94
C PHE A 113 -0.34 -16.09 1.54
N TYR A 114 0.71 -16.43 0.80
CA TYR A 114 1.85 -17.20 1.28
C TYR A 114 3.15 -16.42 1.06
N VAL A 115 4.24 -16.90 1.66
CA VAL A 115 5.61 -16.39 1.48
C VAL A 115 6.54 -17.56 1.19
N GLY A 116 7.37 -17.44 0.16
CA GLY A 116 8.28 -18.49 -0.29
C GLY A 116 7.71 -19.29 -1.45
N ILE A 117 8.14 -20.55 -1.57
CA ILE A 117 7.74 -21.45 -2.65
C ILE A 117 6.70 -22.41 -2.09
N LEU A 118 5.54 -22.51 -2.74
CA LEU A 118 4.56 -23.54 -2.43
C LEU A 118 5.11 -24.92 -2.80
N PRO A 119 5.16 -25.88 -1.86
CA PRO A 119 5.47 -27.26 -2.19
C PRO A 119 4.43 -27.88 -3.13
N ASN A 120 4.89 -28.71 -4.07
CA ASN A 120 4.03 -29.33 -5.09
C ASN A 120 3.01 -30.35 -4.52
N ASP A 121 3.16 -30.75 -3.26
CA ASP A 121 2.38 -31.77 -2.56
C ASP A 121 1.29 -31.18 -1.66
N ILE A 122 1.15 -29.85 -1.59
CA ILE A 122 0.05 -29.23 -0.84
C ILE A 122 -1.20 -29.17 -1.75
N GLU A 123 -2.22 -29.94 -1.39
CA GLU A 123 -3.57 -29.72 -1.91
C GLU A 123 -4.11 -28.40 -1.38
N ILE A 124 -4.17 -27.42 -2.27
CA ILE A 124 -4.82 -26.14 -2.02
C ILE A 124 -6.28 -26.29 -2.41
N ASP A 125 -7.20 -26.12 -1.46
CA ASP A 125 -8.62 -25.96 -1.77
C ASP A 125 -8.83 -24.69 -2.60
N SER A 126 -8.87 -24.89 -3.92
CA SER A 126 -9.00 -23.84 -4.91
C SER A 126 -10.44 -23.40 -5.13
N ASP A 127 -11.43 -24.12 -4.58
CA ASP A 127 -12.83 -23.83 -4.85
C ASP A 127 -13.29 -22.60 -4.06
N GLU A 128 -12.94 -22.54 -2.78
CA GLU A 128 -13.29 -21.42 -1.90
C GLU A 128 -12.16 -20.40 -1.71
N THR A 129 -10.90 -20.83 -1.81
CA THR A 129 -9.74 -20.01 -1.45
C THR A 129 -8.76 -19.88 -2.61
N LYS A 130 -8.40 -18.64 -2.93
CA LYS A 130 -7.37 -18.30 -3.89
C LYS A 130 -6.09 -17.93 -3.16
N HIS A 131 -5.00 -18.59 -3.53
CA HIS A 131 -3.70 -18.38 -2.93
C HIS A 131 -2.83 -17.49 -3.81
N TYR A 132 -2.05 -16.59 -3.21
CA TYR A 132 -1.14 -15.71 -3.93
C TYR A 132 0.14 -15.43 -3.13
N SER A 133 1.23 -15.11 -3.82
CA SER A 133 2.49 -14.75 -3.17
C SER A 133 2.44 -13.30 -2.68
N LEU A 134 2.66 -13.10 -1.38
CA LEU A 134 2.78 -11.74 -0.84
C LEU A 134 3.99 -11.00 -1.43
N GLN A 135 5.07 -11.73 -1.72
CA GLN A 135 6.28 -11.14 -2.30
C GLN A 135 6.01 -10.63 -3.72
N GLU A 136 5.32 -11.42 -4.55
CA GLU A 136 4.97 -11.01 -5.91
C GLU A 136 4.00 -9.82 -5.90
N LEU A 137 3.05 -9.80 -4.97
CA LEU A 137 2.18 -8.64 -4.80
C LEU A 137 2.98 -7.38 -4.44
N ILE A 138 3.90 -7.45 -3.47
CA ILE A 138 4.73 -6.29 -3.10
C ILE A 138 5.54 -5.79 -4.31
N LEU A 139 6.10 -6.70 -5.12
CA LEU A 139 6.87 -6.35 -6.33
C LEU A 139 5.97 -5.73 -7.41
N ALA A 140 4.79 -6.28 -7.64
CA ALA A 140 3.80 -5.73 -8.58
C ALA A 140 3.41 -4.30 -8.20
N ILE A 141 3.17 -4.06 -6.90
CA ILE A 141 2.84 -2.73 -6.39
C ILE A 141 4.04 -1.77 -6.48
N ALA A 142 5.27 -2.22 -6.21
CA ALA A 142 6.47 -1.41 -6.40
C ALA A 142 6.65 -0.99 -7.87
N ASN A 143 6.43 -1.90 -8.81
CA ASN A 143 6.46 -1.61 -10.24
C ASN A 143 5.34 -0.62 -10.64
N ALA A 144 4.14 -0.79 -10.08
CA ALA A 144 3.02 0.11 -10.29
C ALA A 144 3.33 1.54 -9.81
N CYS A 145 4.07 1.69 -8.71
CA CYS A 145 4.54 3.00 -8.25
C CYS A 145 5.45 3.66 -9.30
N GLY A 146 6.34 2.91 -9.95
CA GLY A 146 7.16 3.42 -11.05
C GLY A 146 6.32 3.99 -12.20
N GLN A 147 5.26 3.27 -12.59
CA GLN A 147 4.32 3.76 -13.62
C GLN A 147 3.57 5.01 -13.15
N TRP A 148 3.11 5.02 -11.90
CA TRP A 148 2.44 6.15 -11.30
C TRP A 148 3.35 7.40 -11.24
N PHE A 149 4.61 7.26 -10.84
CA PHE A 149 5.57 8.37 -10.83
C PHE A 149 5.82 8.92 -12.24
N ASN A 150 5.93 8.04 -13.24
CA ASN A 150 6.07 8.46 -14.63
C ASN A 150 4.87 9.28 -15.12
N SER A 151 3.66 9.03 -14.61
CA SER A 151 2.48 9.83 -14.96
C SER A 151 2.61 11.33 -14.59
N TYR A 152 3.36 11.67 -13.53
CA TYR A 152 3.61 13.07 -13.16
C TYR A 152 4.63 13.77 -14.07
N ASN A 153 5.48 13.01 -14.76
CA ASN A 153 6.34 13.57 -15.80
C ASN A 153 5.52 13.91 -17.06
N LEU A 154 4.44 13.18 -17.32
CA LEU A 154 3.53 13.41 -18.44
C LEU A 154 2.49 14.51 -18.14
N ASP A 155 2.01 14.60 -16.91
CA ASP A 155 1.08 15.64 -16.45
C ASP A 155 1.55 16.28 -15.14
N ARG A 156 2.29 17.38 -15.28
CA ARG A 156 2.83 18.15 -14.15
C ARG A 156 1.74 18.87 -13.35
N ASN A 157 0.54 19.07 -13.89
CA ASN A 157 -0.54 19.75 -13.17
C ASN A 157 -1.05 18.93 -11.97
N LYS A 158 -0.74 17.63 -11.96
CA LYS A 158 -1.07 16.72 -10.85
C LYS A 158 -0.25 17.01 -9.57
N ILE A 159 0.88 17.72 -9.67
CA ILE A 159 1.78 17.94 -8.54
C ILE A 159 1.11 18.72 -7.41
N ASP A 160 0.38 19.79 -7.71
CA ASP A 160 -0.28 20.60 -6.69
C ASP A 160 -1.33 19.79 -5.91
N ALA A 161 -2.09 18.95 -6.62
CA ALA A 161 -3.06 18.04 -6.03
C ALA A 161 -2.37 16.96 -5.19
N PHE A 162 -1.25 16.40 -5.67
CA PHE A 162 -0.44 15.48 -4.90
C PHE A 162 -0.02 16.11 -3.58
N VAL A 163 0.60 17.29 -3.61
CA VAL A 163 1.13 17.96 -2.41
C VAL A 163 0.03 18.21 -1.40
N THR A 164 -1.08 18.80 -1.87
CA THR A 164 -2.23 19.13 -1.02
C THR A 164 -2.79 17.90 -0.30
N ARG A 165 -2.85 16.75 -0.99
CA ARG A 165 -3.42 15.52 -0.43
C ARG A 165 -2.39 14.73 0.38
N ASN A 166 -1.13 14.74 -0.02
CA ASN A 166 -0.04 14.10 0.71
C ASN A 166 0.21 14.77 2.07
N ASP A 167 -0.02 16.07 2.18
CA ASP A 167 0.04 16.79 3.46
C ASP A 167 -0.95 16.27 4.52
N LEU A 168 -1.99 15.54 4.09
CA LEU A 168 -2.95 14.89 4.99
C LEU A 168 -2.48 13.51 5.46
N ILE A 169 -1.44 12.96 4.86
CA ILE A 169 -0.93 11.62 5.17
C ILE A 169 0.08 11.71 6.32
N VAL A 170 -0.19 10.95 7.37
CA VAL A 170 0.72 10.77 8.50
C VAL A 170 1.81 9.77 8.12
N SER A 171 3.03 10.02 8.59
CA SER A 171 4.20 9.17 8.39
C SER A 171 5.06 9.17 9.64
N ASP A 172 5.74 8.06 9.91
CA ASP A 172 6.72 7.96 11.00
C ASP A 172 7.83 9.01 10.83
N ASN A 173 8.21 9.35 9.60
CA ASN A 173 9.20 10.40 9.32
C ASN A 173 8.69 11.82 9.63
N ARG A 174 7.38 12.00 9.82
CA ARG A 174 6.73 13.27 10.15
C ARG A 174 6.14 13.29 11.56
N MET A 175 6.29 12.22 12.33
CA MET A 175 5.84 12.18 13.72
C MET A 175 6.81 12.95 14.62
N LEU A 176 6.29 13.52 15.70
CA LEU A 176 7.13 14.08 16.75
C LEU A 176 7.49 12.97 17.74
N TRP A 177 8.78 12.62 17.81
CA TRP A 177 9.31 11.75 18.85
C TRP A 177 9.85 12.60 20.00
N ILE A 178 9.31 12.40 21.20
CA ILE A 178 9.76 13.07 22.43
C ILE A 178 10.39 12.00 23.31
N ASP A 179 11.71 12.12 23.57
CA ASP A 179 12.39 11.23 24.49
C ASP A 179 11.82 11.39 25.91
N LEU A 180 11.41 10.28 26.52
CA LEU A 180 10.84 10.27 27.86
C LEU A 180 11.91 10.36 28.96
N THR A 181 13.20 10.18 28.64
CA THR A 181 14.31 10.28 29.60
C THR A 181 14.69 11.73 29.95
N ASP A 182 14.26 12.71 29.14
CA ASP A 182 14.57 14.14 29.37
C ASP A 182 13.86 14.77 30.59
N LYS A 183 12.95 14.03 31.23
CA LYS A 183 12.23 14.48 32.44
C LYS A 183 12.96 14.24 33.76
N GLN A 184 14.12 13.59 33.78
CA GLN A 184 14.88 13.38 35.02
C GLN A 184 15.86 14.53 35.36
N ASN A 185 15.99 15.54 34.50
CA ASN A 185 16.94 16.66 34.68
C ASN A 185 16.27 18.06 34.72
N ARG A 186 15.01 18.16 35.16
CA ARG A 186 14.34 19.45 35.43
C ARG A 186 13.72 19.51 36.81
#